data_AF-A0A2P8DEE3-F1
#
_entry.id   AF-A0A2P8DEE3-F1
#
_cell.length_a   1.000
_cell.length_b   1.000
_cell.length_c   1.000
_cell.angle_alpha   90.00
_cell.angle_beta   90.00
_cell.angle_gamma   90.00
#
_symmetry.space_group_name_H-M   'P 1'
#
loop_
_entity.id
_entity.type
_entity.pdbx_description
1 polymer ?
#
loop_
_entity_poly.entity_id
_entity_poly.type
_entity_poly.pdbx_seq_one_letter_code
_entity_poly.pdbx_strand_id
1 'polypeptide(L)' 'MRMHRVARCGAKECSLAFADITRNGRQRYCSTRCANREAVRRHRSRTPSAARR' A
#
# COMPACT_ATOMS: atom_id res chain seq x y z
N MET A 1 23.21 -7.49 13.66
CA MET A 1 22.97 -6.40 12.68
C MET A 1 21.64 -6.67 11.99
N ARG A 2 20.58 -5.92 12.31
CA ARG A 2 19.26 -6.14 11.71
C ARG A 2 19.26 -5.46 10.34
N MET A 3 19.22 -6.26 9.27
CA MET A 3 19.19 -5.75 7.90
C MET A 3 17.78 -5.23 7.62
N HIS A 4 17.57 -3.93 7.82
CA HIS A 4 16.34 -3.27 7.40
C HIS A 4 16.35 -3.14 5.88
N ARG A 5 15.33 -3.71 5.23
CA ARG A 5 15.22 -3.62 3.77
C ARG A 5 14.66 -2.26 3.43
N VAL A 6 15.37 -1.46 2.63
CA VAL A 6 14.81 -0.22 2.11
C VAL A 6 13.92 -0.55 0.91
N ALA A 7 12.66 -0.15 0.97
CA ALA A 7 11.67 -0.36 -0.08
C ALA A 7 11.01 0.96 -0.48
N ARG A 8 10.47 1.04 -1.70
CA ARG A 8 9.70 2.19 -2.17
C ARG A 8 8.21 1.96 -1.92
N CYS A 9 7.49 3.02 -1.56
CA CYS A 9 6.04 2.95 -1.36
C CYS A 9 5.34 2.52 -2.66
N GLY A 10 4.47 1.50 -2.58
CA GLY A 10 3.69 1.02 -3.72
C GLY A 10 2.47 1.87 -4.09
N ALA A 11 2.24 3.01 -3.44
CA ALA A 11 1.11 3.87 -3.75
C ALA A 11 1.42 4.77 -4.96
N LYS A 12 0.48 4.88 -5.91
CA LYS A 12 0.69 5.62 -7.18
C LYS A 12 1.14 7.08 -7.04
N GLU A 13 0.79 7.73 -5.93
CA GLU A 13 1.11 9.14 -5.68
C GLU A 13 2.09 9.34 -4.51
N CYS A 14 2.85 8.31 -4.17
CA CYS A 14 3.82 8.37 -3.09
C CYS A 14 5.20 7.92 -3.59
N SER A 15 6.19 8.81 -3.50
CA SER A 15 7.56 8.54 -3.93
C SER A 15 8.52 8.18 -2.78
N LEU A 16 8.00 8.08 -1.55
CA LEU A 16 8.80 7.87 -0.35
C LEU A 16 9.43 6.48 -0.32
N ALA A 17 10.70 6.43 0.06
CA ALA A 17 11.37 5.22 0.52
C ALA A 17 11.12 5.03 2.02
N PHE A 18 11.01 3.78 2.46
CA PHE A 18 10.84 3.43 3.87
C PHE A 18 11.71 2.22 4.23
N ALA A 19 12.12 2.15 5.49
CA ALA A 19 12.76 0.97 6.03
C ALA A 19 11.69 -0.05 6.44
N ASP A 20 11.69 -1.21 5.80
CA ASP A 20 10.86 -2.35 6.21
C ASP A 20 11.44 -2.95 7.48
N ILE A 21 10.78 -2.64 8.59
CA ILE A 21 11.08 -3.15 9.93
C ILE A 21 10.24 -4.38 10.29
N THR A 22 9.40 -4.87 9.38
CA THR A 22 8.52 -6.02 9.64
C THR A 22 9.31 -7.31 9.70
N ARG A 23 8.88 -8.24 10.55
CA ARG A 23 9.57 -9.52 10.80
C ARG A 23 9.81 -10.33 9.51
N ASN A 24 8.88 -10.26 8.56
CA ASN A 24 8.91 -11.06 7.33
C ASN A 24 9.25 -10.23 6.09
N GLY A 25 9.51 -8.92 6.23
CA GLY A 25 9.80 -8.05 5.09
C GLY A 25 8.62 -7.94 4.10
N ARG A 26 7.39 -7.79 4.62
CA ARG A 26 6.15 -7.77 3.81
C ARG A 26 5.53 -6.39 3.70
N GLN A 27 6.18 -5.35 4.23
CA GLN A 27 5.62 -4.01 4.16
C GLN A 27 5.74 -3.48 2.72
N ARG A 28 4.60 -3.10 2.15
CA ARG A 28 4.51 -2.60 0.76
C ARG A 28 4.30 -1.08 0.67
N TYR A 29 3.93 -0.45 1.79
CA TYR A 29 3.59 0.96 1.85
C TYR A 29 4.32 1.60 3.03
N CYS A 30 4.73 2.85 2.86
CA CYS A 30 5.43 3.60 3.90
C CYS A 30 4.60 3.80 5.18
N SER A 31 3.27 3.71 5.09
CA SER A 31 2.35 3.83 6.22
C SER A 31 0.98 3.22 5.91
N THR A 32 0.17 3.04 6.95
CA THR A 32 -1.26 2.66 6.85
C THR A 32 -2.06 3.64 5.99
N ARG A 33 -1.71 4.94 6.00
CA ARG A 33 -2.40 5.95 5.17
C ARG A 33 -2.28 5.65 3.68
N CYS A 34 -1.08 5.31 3.21
CA CYS A 34 -0.83 4.93 1.81
C CYS A 34 -1.48 3.60 1.46
N ALA A 35 -1.46 2.63 2.38
CA ALA A 35 -2.16 1.35 2.20
C ALA A 35 -3.68 1.55 2.03
N ASN A 36 -4.30 2.33 2.91
CA ASN A 36 -5.73 2.62 2.88
C ASN A 36 -6.12 3.41 1.62
N ARG A 37 -5.32 4.41 1.24
CA ARG A 37 -5.58 5.21 0.02
C ARG A 37 -5.63 4.32 -1.23
N GLU A 38 -4.69 3.39 -1.36
CA GLU A 38 -4.66 2.46 -2.49
C GLU A 38 -5.81 1.43 -2.43
N ALA A 39 -6.16 0.95 -1.23
CA ALA A 39 -7.34 0.09 -1.04
C ALA A 39 -8.64 0.79 -1.47
N VAL A 40 -8.85 2.05 -1.06
CA VAL A 40 -9.99 2.86 -1.45
C VAL A 40 -10.02 3.09 -2.96
N ARG A 41 -8.87 3.36 -3.59
CA ARG A 41 -8.76 3.50 -5.05
C ARG A 41 -9.22 2.25 -5.77
N ARG A 42 -8.71 1.08 -5.36
CA ARG A 42 -9.10 -0.22 -5.93
C ARG A 42 -10.58 -0.52 -5.71
N HIS A 43 -11.11 -0.13 -4.56
CA HIS A 43 -12.53 -0.27 -4.24
C HIS A 43 -13.38 0.63 -5.15
N ARG A 44 -12.99 1.89 -5.37
CA ARG A 44 -13.71 2.82 -6.28
C ARG A 44 -13.58 2.47 -7.75
N SER A 45 -12.41 1.96 -8.17
CA SER A 45 -12.21 1.50 -9.56
C SER A 45 -12.97 0.21 -9.85
N ARG A 46 -13.27 -0.59 -8.82
CA ARG A 46 -14.37 -1.55 -8.89
C ARG A 46 -15.66 -0.75 -8.84
N THR A 47 -16.11 -0.23 -9.99
CA THR A 47 -17.51 0.15 -10.15
C THR A 47 -18.32 -1.01 -9.59
N PRO A 48 -19.18 -0.82 -8.57
CA PRO A 48 -20.18 -1.82 -8.28
C PRO A 48 -21.03 -1.89 -9.55
N SER A 49 -20.74 -2.88 -10.40
CA SER A 49 -21.61 -3.23 -11.51
C SER A 49 -23.01 -3.29 -10.91
N ALA A 50 -23.92 -2.57 -11.54
CA ALA A 50 -25.31 -2.40 -11.16
C ALA A 50 -25.97 -3.72 -10.75
N ALA A 51 -25.75 -4.15 -9.50
CA ALA A 51 -26.27 -5.38 -8.92
C ALA A 51 -27.31 -5.02 -7.86
N ARG A 52 -28.36 -4.32 -8.34
CA ARG A 52 -29.71 -4.31 -7.78
C ARG A 52 -30.62 -3.59 -8.78
N ARG A 53 -30.84 -4.22 -9.92
CA ARG A 53 -32.14 -4.22 -10.60
C ARG A 53 -32.53 -5.67 -10.79
#